data_AF-A0A0H0XT21-F1
#
_entry.id   AF-A0A0H0XT21-F1
#
_cell.length_a   1.000
_cell.length_b   1.000
_cell.length_c   1.000
_cell.angle_alpha   90.00
_cell.angle_beta   90.00
_cell.angle_gamma   90.00
#
_symmetry.space_group_name_H-M   'P 1'
#
loop_
_entity.id
_entity.type
_entity.pdbx_description
1 polymer ?
#
loop_
_entity_poly.entity_id
_entity_poly.type
_entity_poly.pdbx_seq_one_letter_code
_entity_poly.pdbx_strand_id
1 'polypeptide(L)'
;MHYSALRLGARLIIHEEKFTKRPLLFVLALVFLAHLAEVLLFAITYYVMHWSQWMGSLSDLNPANADDFTRYFYFSISSYTTLGVGDVVPVGPMRILAGIEALTGLVLIAWTASFSYLMMERYWSEAEGK
;
A
#
# COMPACT_ATOMS: atom_id res chain seq x y z
N MET A 1 -3.37 1.63 19.22
CA MET A 1 -2.51 2.30 18.23
C MET A 1 -3.28 2.73 16.99
N HIS A 2 -3.91 1.83 16.23
CA HIS A 2 -4.71 2.17 15.03
C HIS A 2 -5.87 3.15 15.30
N TYR A 3 -6.61 2.94 16.40
CA TYR A 3 -7.72 3.80 16.82
C TYR A 3 -7.27 5.24 17.18
N SER A 4 -6.07 5.36 17.75
CA SER A 4 -5.49 6.66 18.12
C SER A 4 -5.05 7.46 16.90
N ALA A 5 -4.52 6.78 15.88
CA ALA A 5 -4.15 7.38 14.60
C ALA A 5 -5.39 7.86 13.81
N LEU A 6 -6.45 7.03 13.77
CA LEU A 6 -7.72 7.39 13.14
C LEU A 6 -8.38 8.62 13.79
N ARG A 7 -8.30 8.73 15.13
CA ARG A 7 -8.88 9.86 15.86
C ARG A 7 -8.10 11.17 15.66
N LEU A 8 -6.78 11.09 15.48
CA LEU A 8 -5.93 12.26 15.26
C LEU A 8 -6.07 12.78 13.83
N GLY A 9 -6.15 11.87 12.86
CA GLY A 9 -6.47 12.20 11.46
C GLY A 9 -7.85 12.84 11.30
N ALA A 10 -8.87 12.31 11.99
CA ALA A 10 -10.22 12.87 11.94
C ALA A 10 -10.31 14.30 12.50
N ARG A 11 -9.51 14.65 13.53
CA ARG A 11 -9.51 16.01 14.12
C ARG A 11 -8.83 17.05 13.24
N LEU A 12 -7.78 16.68 12.51
CA LEU A 12 -7.07 17.60 11.63
C LEU A 12 -7.88 17.96 10.37
N ILE A 13 -8.75 17.05 9.91
CA ILE A 13 -9.57 17.24 8.71
C ILE A 13 -10.79 18.14 8.97
N ILE A 14 -11.26 18.24 10.22
CA ILE A 14 -12.46 19.02 10.58
C ILE A 14 -12.17 20.52 10.77
N HIS A 15 -10.90 20.95 10.83
CA HIS A 15 -10.56 22.34 11.17
C HIS A 15 -10.17 23.25 10.00
N GLU A 16 -10.00 22.74 8.78
CA GLU A 16 -9.64 23.55 7.61
C GLU A 16 -10.86 23.73 6.69
N GLU A 17 -11.67 24.71 7.05
CA GLU A 17 -12.94 25.08 6.40
C GLU A 17 -12.75 25.85 5.07
N LYS A 18 -11.88 25.37 4.17
CA LYS A 18 -11.69 25.97 2.83
C LYS A 18 -11.54 24.93 1.73
N PHE A 19 -12.67 24.35 1.33
CA PHE A 19 -12.77 23.46 0.17
C PHE A 19 -12.62 24.23 -1.16
N THR A 20 -11.39 24.39 -1.62
CA THR A 20 -11.08 24.60 -3.05
C THR A 20 -10.93 23.21 -3.71
N LYS A 21 -10.81 23.07 -5.04
CA LYS A 21 -10.61 21.74 -5.70
C LYS A 21 -9.18 21.16 -5.59
N ARG A 22 -8.22 21.95 -5.10
CA ARG A 22 -6.80 21.57 -4.89
C ARG A 22 -6.50 20.58 -3.73
N PRO A 23 -7.27 20.49 -2.63
CA PRO A 23 -7.02 19.57 -1.53
C PRO A 23 -7.32 18.10 -1.89
N LEU A 24 -8.28 17.80 -2.78
CA LEU A 24 -8.56 16.40 -3.15
C LEU A 24 -7.37 15.73 -3.85
N LEU A 25 -6.76 16.41 -4.83
CA LEU A 25 -5.56 15.91 -5.51
C LEU A 25 -4.39 15.75 -4.54
N PHE A 26 -4.24 16.68 -3.60
CA PHE A 26 -3.22 16.58 -2.56
C PHE A 26 -3.44 15.38 -1.64
N VAL A 27 -4.68 15.13 -1.21
CA VAL A 27 -5.05 13.97 -0.40
C VAL A 27 -4.80 12.67 -1.16
N LEU A 28 -5.21 12.57 -2.43
CA LEU A 28 -4.95 11.39 -3.26
C LEU A 28 -3.46 11.13 -3.43
N ALA A 29 -2.65 12.17 -3.68
CA ALA A 29 -1.20 12.05 -3.78
C ALA A 29 -0.58 11.58 -2.46
N LEU A 30 -1.03 12.11 -1.32
CA LEU A 30 -0.55 11.70 0.01
C LEU A 30 -0.90 10.24 0.30
N VAL A 31 -2.12 9.80 -0.02
CA VAL A 31 -2.53 8.41 0.16
C VAL A 31 -1.73 7.47 -0.75
N PHE A 32 -1.49 7.86 -2.01
CA PHE A 32 -0.63 7.11 -2.91
C PHE A 32 0.79 6.94 -2.35
N LEU A 33 1.38 8.01 -1.80
CA LEU A 33 2.69 7.94 -1.15
C LEU A 33 2.67 7.04 0.10
N ALA A 34 1.57 7.03 0.86
CA ALA A 34 1.42 6.11 1.99
C ALA A 34 1.42 4.64 1.53
N HIS A 35 0.72 4.30 0.44
CA HIS A 35 0.74 2.94 -0.12
C HIS A 35 2.16 2.57 -0.57
N LEU A 36 2.87 3.49 -1.23
CA LEU A 36 4.24 3.27 -1.66
C LEU A 36 5.19 3.02 -0.48
N ALA A 37 5.00 3.75 0.63
CA ALA A 37 5.78 3.54 1.84
C ALA A 37 5.53 2.16 2.47
N GLU A 38 4.30 1.67 2.45
CA GLU A 38 3.97 0.33 2.94
C GLU A 38 4.58 -0.79 2.08
N VAL A 39 4.51 -0.65 0.76
CA VAL A 39 5.22 -1.54 -0.17
C VAL A 39 6.72 -1.53 0.14
N LEU A 40 7.34 -0.36 0.33
CA LEU A 40 8.76 -0.30 0.68
C LEU A 40 9.07 -1.02 2.00
N LEU A 41 8.18 -0.92 2.99
CA LEU A 41 8.34 -1.62 4.27
C LEU A 41 8.32 -3.15 4.09
N PHE A 42 7.38 -3.67 3.30
CA PHE A 42 7.34 -5.09 2.98
C PHE A 42 8.55 -5.53 2.15
N ALA A 43 8.96 -4.75 1.15
CA ALA A 43 10.18 -5.00 0.36
C ALA A 43 11.43 -5.13 1.24
N ILE A 44 11.62 -4.19 2.19
CA ILE A 44 12.71 -4.25 3.18
C ILE A 44 12.58 -5.51 4.04
N THR A 45 11.37 -5.87 4.45
CA THR A 45 11.13 -7.08 5.25
C THR A 45 11.55 -8.34 4.49
N TYR A 46 11.19 -8.48 3.21
CA TYR A 46 11.65 -9.60 2.39
C TYR A 46 13.16 -9.61 2.19
N TYR A 47 13.76 -8.44 1.97
CA TYR A 47 15.21 -8.30 1.84
C TYR A 47 15.93 -8.76 3.11
N VAL A 48 15.46 -8.35 4.29
CA VAL A 48 16.03 -8.77 5.58
C VAL A 48 15.81 -10.27 5.83
N MET A 49 14.60 -10.79 5.53
CA MET A 49 14.28 -12.21 5.68
C MET A 49 15.14 -13.12 4.79
N HIS A 50 15.58 -12.64 3.63
CA HIS A 50 16.45 -13.39 2.75
C HIS A 50 17.80 -13.76 3.39
N TRP A 51 18.32 -12.93 4.30
CA TRP A 51 19.54 -13.24 5.06
C TRP A 51 19.38 -14.40 6.05
N SER A 52 18.14 -14.77 6.37
CA SER A 52 17.84 -15.93 7.20
C SER A 52 17.62 -17.16 6.34
N GLN A 53 18.55 -18.11 6.40
CA GLN A 53 18.50 -19.36 5.62
C GLN A 53 17.23 -20.20 5.86
N TRP A 54 16.49 -19.95 6.94
CA TRP A 54 15.30 -20.72 7.32
C TRP A 54 13.97 -20.07 6.91
N MET A 55 13.97 -18.77 6.57
CA MET A 55 12.74 -18.03 6.31
C MET A 55 12.26 -18.14 4.85
N GLY A 56 13.07 -18.72 3.98
CA GLY A 56 12.77 -18.87 2.56
C GLY A 56 13.49 -17.85 1.69
N SER A 57 13.17 -17.85 0.40
CA SER A 57 13.77 -16.94 -0.58
C SER A 57 12.76 -16.61 -1.68
N LEU A 58 13.06 -15.57 -2.46
CA LEU A 58 12.39 -15.34 -3.74
C LEU A 58 13.15 -16.12 -4.82
N SER A 59 12.44 -16.97 -5.56
CA SER A 59 12.99 -17.65 -6.73
C SER A 59 12.54 -16.94 -8.01
N ASP A 60 13.50 -16.58 -8.86
CA ASP A 60 13.24 -16.01 -10.18
C ASP A 60 13.22 -17.10 -11.24
N LEU A 61 12.34 -16.95 -12.23
CA LEU A 61 12.39 -17.75 -13.45
C LEU A 61 13.56 -17.36 -14.37
N ASN A 62 14.16 -16.18 -14.18
CA ASN A 62 15.31 -15.70 -14.94
C ASN A 62 16.46 -15.24 -14.01
N PRO A 63 17.45 -16.11 -13.73
CA PRO A 63 18.46 -15.90 -12.69
C PRO A 63 19.56 -14.89 -13.05
N ALA A 64 19.48 -14.21 -14.20
CA ALA A 64 20.51 -13.29 -14.67
C ALA A 64 20.67 -12.03 -13.78
N ASN A 65 19.72 -11.74 -12.89
CA ASN A 65 19.70 -10.57 -12.01
C ASN A 65 19.65 -10.97 -10.52
N ALA A 66 20.53 -11.89 -10.12
CA ALA A 66 20.62 -12.37 -8.74
C ALA A 66 20.90 -11.22 -7.74
N ASP A 67 20.02 -11.10 -6.75
CA ASP A 67 20.16 -10.33 -5.49
C ASP A 67 20.23 -8.79 -5.53
N ASP A 68 19.43 -8.13 -6.38
CA ASP A 68 19.19 -6.68 -6.23
C ASP A 68 17.94 -6.36 -5.38
N PHE A 69 17.98 -5.27 -4.60
CA PHE A 69 16.84 -4.79 -3.80
C PHE A 69 15.60 -4.55 -4.67
N THR A 70 15.81 -4.14 -5.92
CA THR A 70 14.78 -3.94 -6.94
C THR A 70 13.84 -5.14 -7.09
N ARG A 71 14.35 -6.36 -6.94
CA ARG A 71 13.54 -7.58 -7.02
C ARG A 71 12.53 -7.69 -5.89
N TYR A 72 12.95 -7.41 -4.65
CA TYR A 72 12.07 -7.46 -3.48
C TYR A 72 11.01 -6.36 -3.54
N PHE A 73 11.40 -5.19 -4.03
CA PHE A 73 10.48 -4.08 -4.27
C PHE A 73 9.45 -4.43 -5.34
N TYR A 74 9.88 -4.98 -6.47
CA TYR A 74 8.99 -5.44 -7.53
C TYR A 74 8.00 -6.51 -7.05
N PHE A 75 8.50 -7.53 -6.34
CA PHE A 75 7.66 -8.58 -5.76
C PHE A 75 6.62 -7.99 -4.78
N SER A 76 7.06 -7.10 -3.89
CA SER A 76 6.20 -6.44 -2.92
C SER A 76 5.09 -5.62 -3.60
N ILE A 77 5.41 -4.83 -4.63
CA ILE A 77 4.39 -4.11 -5.42
C ILE A 77 3.38 -5.09 -6.00
N SER A 78 3.86 -6.11 -6.71
CA SER A 78 3.01 -7.09 -7.39
C SER A 78 2.11 -7.84 -6.41
N SER A 79 2.62 -8.16 -5.22
CA SER A 79 1.89 -8.83 -4.14
C SER A 79 0.86 -7.91 -3.50
N TYR A 80 1.28 -6.71 -3.06
CA TYR A 80 0.43 -5.71 -2.40
C TYR A 80 -0.74 -5.26 -3.29
N THR A 81 -0.51 -5.03 -4.59
CA THR A 81 -1.58 -4.66 -5.53
C THR A 81 -2.36 -5.87 -6.05
N THR A 82 -2.05 -7.08 -5.58
CA THR A 82 -2.65 -8.35 -6.03
C THR A 82 -2.49 -8.64 -7.52
N LEU A 83 -1.49 -8.03 -8.16
CA LEU A 83 -1.20 -8.21 -9.59
C LEU A 83 -0.69 -9.63 -9.89
N GLY A 84 0.23 -10.13 -9.07
CA GLY A 84 0.70 -11.53 -9.12
C GLY A 84 1.31 -11.97 -10.45
N VAL A 85 2.23 -11.20 -11.04
CA VAL A 85 2.83 -11.46 -12.37
C VAL A 85 3.47 -12.86 -12.49
N GLY A 86 4.01 -13.40 -11.40
CA GLY A 86 4.45 -14.80 -11.30
C GLY A 86 5.85 -15.08 -11.87
N ASP A 87 6.59 -14.06 -12.27
CA ASP A 87 8.00 -14.09 -12.66
C ASP A 87 8.95 -14.20 -11.47
N VAL A 88 8.55 -13.62 -10.33
CA VAL A 88 9.20 -13.75 -9.02
C VAL A 88 8.24 -14.45 -8.07
N VAL A 89 8.64 -15.58 -7.50
CA VAL A 89 7.76 -16.35 -6.59
C VAL A 89 8.42 -16.62 -5.23
N PRO A 90 7.66 -16.49 -4.12
CA PRO A 90 8.17 -16.74 -2.79
C PRO A 90 8.22 -18.26 -2.51
N VAL A 91 9.32 -18.70 -1.91
CA VAL A 91 9.55 -20.10 -1.54
C VAL A 91 9.72 -20.20 -0.02
N GLY A 92 9.19 -21.27 0.59
CA GLY A 92 9.27 -21.48 2.03
C GLY A 92 8.33 -20.59 2.84
N PRO A 93 8.66 -20.29 4.12
CA PRO A 93 7.82 -19.49 5.01
C PRO A 93 7.46 -18.08 4.50
N MET A 94 8.28 -17.47 3.63
CA MET A 94 7.96 -16.20 2.95
C MET A 94 6.59 -16.17 2.26
N ARG A 95 6.05 -17.34 1.85
CA ARG A 95 4.71 -17.45 1.24
C ARG A 95 3.60 -16.94 2.15
N ILE A 96 3.74 -17.12 3.47
CA ILE A 96 2.75 -16.63 4.43
C ILE A 96 2.76 -15.10 4.47
N LEU A 97 3.96 -14.50 4.49
CA LEU A 97 4.11 -13.05 4.45
C LEU A 97 3.55 -12.45 3.16
N ALA A 98 3.79 -13.09 2.01
CA ALA A 98 3.20 -12.69 0.73
C ALA A 98 1.66 -12.72 0.76
N GLY A 99 1.07 -13.75 1.36
CA GLY A 99 -0.38 -13.81 1.55
C GLY A 99 -0.92 -12.68 2.43
N ILE A 100 -0.21 -12.36 3.53
CA ILE A 100 -0.58 -11.27 4.44
C ILE A 100 -0.45 -9.91 3.74
N GLU A 101 0.62 -9.69 3.00
CA GLU A 101 0.84 -8.47 2.23
C GLU A 101 -0.26 -8.25 1.19
N ALA A 102 -0.60 -9.28 0.40
CA ALA A 102 -1.67 -9.20 -0.58
C ALA A 102 -3.03 -8.87 0.06
N LEU A 103 -3.34 -9.49 1.21
CA LEU A 103 -4.56 -9.18 1.96
C LEU A 103 -4.54 -7.74 2.50
N THR A 104 -3.40 -7.29 3.02
CA THR A 104 -3.23 -5.95 3.57
C THR A 104 -3.42 -4.89 2.48
N GLY A 105 -2.74 -5.05 1.34
CA GLY A 105 -2.85 -4.13 0.22
C GLY A 105 -4.27 -4.08 -0.36
N LEU A 106 -4.94 -5.23 -0.48
CA LEU A 106 -6.34 -5.28 -0.91
C LEU A 106 -7.25 -4.45 0.00
N VAL A 107 -7.14 -4.63 1.32
CA VAL A 107 -7.96 -3.92 2.31
C VAL A 107 -7.71 -2.40 2.26
N LEU A 108 -6.44 -1.98 2.18
CA LEU A 108 -6.07 -0.57 2.21
C LEU A 108 -6.41 0.17 0.92
N ILE A 109 -6.24 -0.48 -0.24
CA ILE A 109 -6.69 0.06 -1.52
C ILE A 109 -8.22 0.20 -1.52
N ALA A 110 -8.95 -0.82 -1.06
CA ALA A 110 -10.40 -0.77 -0.97
C ALA A 110 -10.88 0.37 -0.06
N TRP A 111 -10.28 0.54 1.13
CA TRP A 111 -10.59 1.65 2.01
C TRP A 111 -10.27 3.01 1.40
N THR A 112 -9.15 3.13 0.69
CA THR A 112 -8.80 4.36 -0.03
C THR A 112 -9.84 4.72 -1.08
N ALA A 113 -10.32 3.73 -1.84
CA ALA A 113 -11.39 3.92 -2.81
C ALA A 113 -12.69 4.38 -2.14
N SER A 114 -13.12 3.73 -1.04
CA SER A 114 -14.31 4.12 -0.27
C SER A 114 -14.20 5.53 0.31
N PHE A 115 -13.06 5.88 0.90
CA PHE A 115 -12.83 7.21 1.43
C PHE A 115 -12.84 8.28 0.32
N SER A 116 -12.17 8.00 -0.80
CA SER A 116 -12.15 8.90 -1.95
C SER A 116 -13.55 9.10 -2.53
N TYR A 117 -14.37 8.05 -2.57
CA TYR A 117 -15.77 8.13 -2.99
C TYR A 117 -16.59 9.03 -2.07
N LEU A 118 -16.54 8.80 -0.74
CA LEU A 118 -17.25 9.64 0.24
C LEU A 118 -16.83 11.11 0.17
N MET A 119 -15.54 11.36 -0.03
CA MET A 119 -15.03 12.72 -0.24
C MET A 119 -15.64 13.35 -1.49
N MET A 120 -15.60 12.65 -2.64
CA MET A 120 -16.19 13.14 -3.89
C MET A 120 -17.71 13.37 -3.78
N GLU A 121 -18.43 12.47 -3.12
CA GLU A 121 -19.87 12.60 -2.86
C GLU A 121 -20.18 13.87 -2.07
N ARG A 122 -19.43 14.14 -1.00
CA ARG A 122 -19.58 15.37 -0.20
C ARG A 122 -19.28 16.63 -1.02
N TYR A 123 -18.20 16.63 -1.80
CA TYR A 123 -17.87 17.74 -2.71
C TYR A 123 -18.99 18.02 -3.72
N TRP A 124 -19.63 16.96 -4.24
CA TRP A 124 -20.71 17.08 -5.21
C TRP A 124 -21.98 17.62 -4.57
N SER A 125 -22.33 17.16 -3.36
CA SER A 125 -23.48 17.68 -2.59
C SER A 125 -23.33 19.17 -2.25
N GLU A 126 -22.15 19.60 -1.82
CA GLU A 126 -21.86 21.02 -1.52
C GLU A 126 -21.92 21.87 -2.80
N ALA A 127 -21.52 21.34 -3.96
CA ALA A 127 -21.61 22.03 -5.24
C ALA A 127 -23.06 22.14 -5.77
N GLU A 128 -23.95 21.21 -5.42
CA GLU A 128 -25.38 21.23 -5.77
C GLU A 128 -26.24 22.10 -4.83
N GLY A 129 -25.67 22.66 -3.75
CA GLY A 129 -26.37 23.58 -2.86
C GLY A 129 -27.50 22.94 -2.03
N LYS A 130 -27.34 21.66 -1.66
CA LYS A 130 -28.16 20.99 -0.64
C LYS A 130 -27.43 20.97 0.69
#